data_AF-A0A961GS88-F1
#
_entry.id   AF-A0A961GS88-F1
#
_cell.length_a   1.000
_cell.length_b   1.000
_cell.length_c   1.000
_cell.angle_alpha   90.00
_cell.angle_beta   90.00
_cell.angle_gamma   90.00
#
_symmetry.space_group_name_H-M   'P 1'
#
loop_
_entity.id
_entity.type
_entity.pdbx_description
1 polymer ?
#
loop_
_entity_poly.entity_id
_entity_poly.type
_entity_poly.pdbx_seq_one_letter_code
_entity_poly.pdbx_strand_id
1 'polypeptide(L)'
;MSHELLAVRSGTTRAIIDGRAPALYVMTMANGVSAKVGALEAAGNAGTRLSDVQRDHRRREPEGSFPLSLVVVLEIVDLPIAGDHDVDSEERWAELEHLESALRLVLARRHGRLARWTDWIHLDTPMSTDQWVTSVREAWEEVCSLGRTARFGG
;
A
#
# COMPACT_ATOMS: atom_id res chain seq x y z
N MET A 1 -13.07 11.16 -5.98
CA MET A 1 -11.87 12.01 -6.16
C MET A 1 -10.94 11.32 -7.15
N SER A 2 -10.19 12.09 -7.94
CA SER A 2 -9.24 11.55 -8.92
C SER A 2 -7.86 11.82 -8.38
N HIS A 3 -7.22 10.82 -7.75
CA HIS A 3 -5.85 10.96 -7.27
C HIS A 3 -4.89 10.45 -8.36
N GLU A 4 -4.01 11.33 -8.82
CA GLU A 4 -3.02 11.02 -9.86
C GLU A 4 -1.87 10.16 -9.31
N LEU A 5 -1.45 9.14 -10.07
CA LEU A 5 -0.42 8.16 -9.69
C LEU A 5 0.93 8.61 -10.25
N LEU A 6 1.79 9.19 -9.41
CA LEU A 6 3.03 9.85 -9.85
C LEU A 6 4.19 8.86 -10.08
N ALA A 7 4.20 7.71 -9.38
CA ALA A 7 5.17 6.64 -9.64
C ALA A 7 4.71 5.30 -9.06
N VAL A 8 5.02 4.20 -9.76
CA VAL A 8 5.15 2.88 -9.14
C VAL A 8 6.61 2.49 -9.27
N ARG A 9 7.32 2.46 -8.15
CA ARG A 9 8.74 2.10 -8.12
C ARG A 9 8.92 0.65 -7.71
N SER A 10 9.49 -0.14 -8.63
CA SER A 10 10.06 -1.46 -8.36
C SER A 10 11.42 -1.28 -7.69
N GLY A 11 11.68 -1.91 -6.55
CA GLY A 11 13.01 -1.87 -5.97
C GLY A 11 13.21 -2.72 -4.72
N THR A 12 13.99 -3.79 -4.87
CA THR A 12 14.75 -4.46 -3.79
C THR A 12 15.86 -3.58 -3.19
N THR A 13 15.99 -2.33 -3.61
CA THR A 13 17.10 -1.47 -3.21
C THR A 13 16.61 -0.04 -3.08
N ARG A 14 16.52 0.45 -1.84
CA ARG A 14 16.84 1.83 -1.42
C ARG A 14 16.51 2.91 -2.46
N ALA A 15 15.31 2.90 -3.04
CA ALA A 15 14.85 4.04 -3.82
C ALA A 15 14.67 5.16 -2.80
N ILE A 16 15.55 6.16 -2.88
CA ILE A 16 15.39 7.42 -2.19
C ILE A 16 14.08 7.99 -2.75
N ILE A 17 13.01 7.78 -2.00
CA ILE A 17 11.74 8.42 -2.24
C ILE A 17 11.86 9.75 -1.50
N ASP A 18 12.18 10.82 -2.22
CA ASP A 18 12.12 12.19 -1.67
C ASP A 18 10.66 12.68 -1.51
N GLY A 19 9.69 11.79 -1.74
CA GLY A 19 8.27 12.06 -1.74
C GLY A 19 7.78 12.46 -0.36
N ARG A 20 7.44 13.75 -0.22
CA ARG A 20 6.71 14.32 0.90
C ARG A 20 5.20 14.04 0.82
N ALA A 21 4.73 13.57 -0.33
CA ALA A 21 3.34 13.16 -0.50
C ALA A 21 3.07 11.89 0.32
N PRO A 22 1.89 11.74 0.90
CA PRO A 22 1.50 10.47 1.49
C PRO A 22 1.44 9.39 0.42
N ALA A 23 1.54 8.15 0.88
CA ALA A 23 1.59 7.02 -0.01
C ALA A 23 0.89 5.81 0.54
N LEU A 24 0.47 4.93 -0.37
CA LEU A 24 0.17 3.55 -0.09
C LEU A 24 1.37 2.69 -0.50
N TYR A 25 1.55 1.54 0.12
CA TYR A 25 2.59 0.58 -0.27
C TYR A 25 2.07 -0.84 -0.30
N VAL A 26 2.80 -1.66 -1.06
CA VAL A 26 2.70 -3.12 -1.01
C VAL A 26 4.08 -3.68 -0.65
N MET A 27 4.11 -4.51 0.38
CA MET A 27 5.27 -5.33 0.75
C MET A 27 4.93 -6.80 0.57
N THR A 28 5.92 -7.62 0.21
CA THR A 28 5.75 -9.08 0.07
C THR A 28 6.70 -9.82 0.98
N MET A 29 6.30 -11.02 1.40
CA MET A 29 7.23 -11.98 1.99
C MET A 29 8.15 -12.59 0.92
N ALA A 30 9.32 -13.07 1.33
CA ALA A 30 10.29 -13.70 0.41
C ALA A 30 9.72 -14.91 -0.33
N ASN A 31 8.88 -15.70 0.35
CA ASN A 31 8.19 -16.84 -0.24
C ASN A 31 7.06 -16.45 -1.22
N GLY A 32 6.71 -15.16 -1.30
CA GLY A 32 5.71 -14.63 -2.21
C GLY A 32 4.26 -15.03 -1.91
N VAL A 33 3.97 -15.70 -0.78
CA VAL A 33 2.62 -16.21 -0.48
C VAL A 33 1.75 -15.20 0.27
N SER A 34 2.32 -14.06 0.67
CA SER A 34 1.59 -13.03 1.41
C SER A 34 2.15 -11.66 1.11
N ALA A 35 1.24 -10.69 1.10
CA ALA A 35 1.56 -9.30 0.92
C ALA A 35 0.87 -8.43 1.98
N LYS A 36 1.52 -7.35 2.34
CA LYS A 36 1.00 -6.32 3.24
C LYS A 36 0.67 -5.09 2.42
N VAL A 37 -0.53 -4.56 2.62
CA VAL A 37 -0.92 -3.24 2.13
C VAL A 37 -0.88 -2.28 3.33
N GLY A 38 -0.52 -1.03 3.09
CA GLY A 38 -0.47 -0.05 4.16
C GLY A 38 -0.32 1.39 3.67
N ALA A 39 -0.52 2.32 4.59
CA ALA A 39 -0.40 3.76 4.38
C ALA A 39 0.89 4.32 5.00
N LEU A 40 1.37 5.43 4.44
CA LEU A 40 2.51 6.23 4.88
C LEU A 40 2.13 7.71 4.80
N GLU A 41 2.47 8.47 5.84
CA GLU A 41 2.34 9.94 5.85
C GLU A 41 3.21 10.58 4.76
N ALA A 42 4.35 9.98 4.47
CA ALA A 42 5.25 10.40 3.41
C ALA A 42 5.85 9.18 2.72
N ALA A 43 5.86 9.18 1.39
CA ALA A 43 6.43 8.11 0.58
C ALA A 43 7.91 7.85 0.91
N GLY A 44 8.64 8.89 1.34
CA GLY A 44 10.02 8.76 1.84
C GLY A 44 10.20 7.87 3.07
N ASN A 45 9.14 7.63 3.83
CA ASN A 45 9.18 6.77 5.01
C ASN A 45 9.14 5.27 4.68
N ALA A 46 8.99 4.89 3.40
CA ALA A 46 8.84 3.48 3.01
C ALA A 46 10.00 2.59 3.50
N GLY A 47 11.25 3.05 3.39
CA GLY A 47 12.42 2.29 3.85
C GLY A 47 12.44 2.06 5.37
N THR A 48 12.10 3.08 6.16
CA THR A 48 11.95 2.96 7.61
C THR A 48 10.83 1.98 7.94
N ARG A 49 9.68 2.12 7.26
CA ARG A 49 8.54 1.22 7.47
C ARG A 49 8.86 -0.23 7.14
N LEU A 50 9.60 -0.51 6.07
CA LEU A 50 10.06 -1.86 5.74
C LEU A 50 10.89 -2.45 6.89
N SER A 51 11.83 -1.67 7.42
CA SER A 51 12.70 -2.09 8.53
C SER A 51 11.90 -2.40 9.79
N ASP A 52 10.92 -1.55 10.12
CA ASP A 52 10.04 -1.75 11.28
C ASP A 52 9.16 -3.00 11.14
N VAL A 53 8.51 -3.18 9.99
CA VAL A 53 7.67 -4.36 9.73
C VAL A 53 8.54 -5.62 9.75
N GLN A 54 9.72 -5.62 9.13
CA GLN A 54 10.64 -6.76 9.17
C GLN A 54 11.05 -7.10 10.61
N ARG A 55 11.36 -6.12 11.45
CA ARG A 55 11.72 -6.32 12.86
C ARG A 55 10.58 -6.96 13.65
N ASP A 56 9.35 -6.47 13.47
CA ASP A 56 8.18 -6.99 14.18
C ASP A 56 7.83 -8.40 13.70
N HIS A 57 7.98 -8.65 12.40
CA HIS A 57 7.65 -9.94 11.80
C HIS A 57 8.63 -11.04 12.22
N ARG A 58 9.94 -10.73 12.34
CA ARG A 58 10.97 -11.70 12.75
C ARG A 58 10.69 -12.34 14.11
N ARG A 59 9.90 -11.67 14.95
CA ARG A 59 9.52 -12.19 16.27
C ARG A 59 8.38 -13.21 16.22
N ARG A 60 7.68 -13.33 15.09
CA ARG A 60 6.39 -14.04 14.99
C ARG A 60 6.38 -15.18 13.97
N GLU A 61 7.21 -15.13 12.94
CA GLU A 61 7.13 -16.04 11.78
C GLU A 61 8.41 -16.86 11.51
N PRO A 62 8.30 -17.99 10.78
CA PRO A 62 9.43 -18.81 10.35
C PRO A 62 10.44 -18.05 9.47
N GLU A 63 11.69 -18.52 9.44
CA GLU A 63 12.79 -17.91 8.68
C GLU A 63 12.48 -17.74 7.17
N GLY A 64 11.66 -18.63 6.59
CA GLY A 64 11.32 -18.62 5.15
C GLY A 64 10.45 -17.44 4.68
N SER A 65 9.94 -16.60 5.58
CA SER A 65 9.18 -15.40 5.24
C SER A 65 10.07 -14.17 5.01
N PHE A 66 11.40 -14.30 5.18
CA PHE A 66 12.36 -13.20 5.14
C PHE A 66 13.38 -13.30 3.98
N PRO A 67 13.90 -12.17 3.49
CA PRO A 67 13.53 -10.80 3.84
C PRO A 67 12.19 -10.38 3.22
N LEU A 68 11.44 -9.50 3.90
CA LEU A 68 10.33 -8.80 3.25
C LEU A 68 10.87 -7.84 2.19
N SER A 69 10.09 -7.60 1.13
CA SER A 69 10.46 -6.68 0.04
C SER A 69 9.35 -5.66 -0.21
N LEU A 70 9.71 -4.38 -0.37
CA LEU A 70 8.82 -3.37 -0.92
C LEU A 70 8.72 -3.58 -2.44
N VAL A 71 7.51 -3.86 -2.93
CA VAL A 71 7.27 -4.09 -4.37
C VAL A 71 6.62 -2.90 -5.05
N VAL A 72 5.82 -2.13 -4.30
CA VAL A 72 5.15 -0.92 -4.79
C VAL A 72 5.10 0.13 -3.69
N VAL A 73 5.38 1.38 -4.06
CA VAL A 73 4.96 2.58 -3.32
C VAL A 73 4.19 3.45 -4.30
N LEU A 74 2.99 3.86 -3.89
CA LEU A 74 2.01 4.63 -4.65
C LEU A 74 1.82 5.97 -3.95
N GLU A 75 2.37 7.05 -4.52
CA GLU A 75 2.18 8.41 -3.98
C GLU A 75 0.77 8.94 -4.29
N ILE A 76 0.15 9.58 -3.30
CA ILE A 76 -1.18 10.21 -3.40
C ILE A 76 -0.99 11.73 -3.39
N VAL A 77 -1.09 12.34 -4.57
CA VAL A 77 -0.66 13.73 -4.81
C VAL A 77 -1.66 14.75 -4.23
N ASP A 78 -2.95 14.47 -4.34
CA ASP A 78 -4.03 15.40 -4.00
C ASP A 78 -4.57 15.22 -2.57
N LEU A 79 -3.80 14.59 -1.68
CA LEU A 79 -4.20 14.36 -0.29
C LEU A 79 -3.09 14.79 0.67
N PRO A 80 -2.76 16.08 0.82
CA PRO A 80 -1.67 16.49 1.68
C PRO A 80 -2.01 16.24 3.16
N ILE A 81 -1.25 15.36 3.81
CA ILE A 81 -1.30 15.16 5.27
C ILE A 81 -0.31 16.13 5.88
N ALA A 82 -0.79 17.32 6.25
CA ALA A 82 0.02 18.30 6.97
C ALA A 82 0.21 17.85 8.42
N GLY A 83 1.41 18.04 8.98
CA GLY A 83 1.76 17.61 10.33
C GLY A 83 0.96 18.29 11.44
N ASP A 84 1.18 17.83 12.68
CA ASP A 84 0.60 18.06 14.03
C ASP A 84 -0.24 19.33 14.37
N HIS A 85 -0.44 20.28 13.47
CA HIS A 85 -1.14 21.56 13.69
C HIS A 85 -2.28 21.87 12.72
N ASP A 86 -2.58 20.99 11.75
CA ASP A 86 -3.76 21.15 10.88
C ASP A 86 -4.94 20.33 11.40
N VAL A 87 -6.07 21.02 11.60
CA VAL A 87 -7.35 20.47 12.09
C VAL A 87 -7.89 19.36 11.18
N ASP A 88 -7.49 19.34 9.91
CA ASP A 88 -7.91 18.35 8.90
C ASP A 88 -6.99 17.12 8.82
N SER A 89 -5.89 17.05 9.59
CA SER A 89 -4.88 15.99 9.47
C SER A 89 -5.45 14.60 9.79
N GLU A 90 -6.29 14.50 10.82
CA GLU A 90 -6.96 13.24 11.21
C GLU A 90 -7.95 12.77 10.14
N GLU A 91 -8.74 13.69 9.55
CA GLU A 91 -9.70 13.36 8.50
C GLU A 91 -8.99 12.87 7.23
N ARG A 92 -7.90 13.54 6.84
CA ARG A 92 -7.09 13.14 5.66
C ARG A 92 -6.35 11.82 5.90
N TRP A 93 -5.90 11.56 7.13
CA TRP A 93 -5.34 10.27 7.49
C TRP A 93 -6.40 9.16 7.40
N ALA A 94 -7.60 9.40 7.94
CA ALA A 94 -8.71 8.47 7.82
C ALA A 94 -9.09 8.20 6.35
N GLU A 95 -9.05 9.23 5.49
CA GLU A 95 -9.23 9.06 4.05
C GLU A 95 -8.16 8.16 3.43
N LEU A 96 -6.88 8.36 3.79
CA LEU A 96 -5.79 7.50 3.33
C LEU A 96 -5.96 6.05 3.80
N GLU A 97 -6.41 5.82 5.04
CA GLU A 97 -6.71 4.49 5.58
C GLU A 97 -7.91 3.83 4.86
N HIS A 98 -8.92 4.61 4.46
CA HIS A 98 -10.01 4.11 3.63
C HIS A 98 -9.53 3.68 2.25
N LEU A 99 -8.65 4.48 1.61
CA LEU A 99 -8.04 4.14 0.32
C LEU A 99 -7.14 2.90 0.43
N GLU A 100 -6.37 2.78 1.52
CA GLU A 100 -5.58 1.58 1.86
C GLU A 100 -6.48 0.35 1.95
N SER A 101 -7.56 0.43 2.72
CA SER A 101 -8.50 -0.67 2.91
C SER A 101 -9.20 -1.05 1.60
N ALA A 102 -9.60 -0.08 0.79
CA ALA A 102 -10.20 -0.31 -0.51
C ALA A 102 -9.22 -1.02 -1.47
N LEU A 103 -7.98 -0.53 -1.56
CA LEU A 103 -6.94 -1.15 -2.37
C LEU A 103 -6.66 -2.59 -1.90
N ARG A 104 -6.55 -2.80 -0.59
CA ARG A 104 -6.35 -4.13 0.00
C ARG A 104 -7.47 -5.09 -0.36
N LEU A 105 -8.73 -4.66 -0.29
CA LEU A 105 -9.89 -5.49 -0.64
C LEU A 105 -9.88 -5.87 -2.13
N VAL A 106 -9.60 -4.92 -3.02
CA VAL A 106 -9.52 -5.20 -4.46
C VAL A 106 -8.39 -6.17 -4.77
N LEU A 107 -7.19 -5.95 -4.21
CA LEU A 107 -6.03 -6.84 -4.40
C LEU A 107 -6.29 -8.23 -3.82
N ALA A 108 -6.89 -8.32 -2.63
CA ALA A 108 -7.29 -9.59 -2.04
C ALA A 108 -8.25 -10.35 -2.95
N ARG A 109 -9.32 -9.70 -3.43
CA ARG A 109 -10.30 -10.33 -4.33
C ARG A 109 -9.67 -10.81 -5.64
N ARG A 110 -8.70 -10.07 -6.18
CA ARG A 110 -8.06 -10.40 -7.47
C ARG A 110 -7.04 -11.54 -7.36
N HIS A 111 -6.31 -11.62 -6.25
CA HIS A 111 -5.10 -12.45 -6.15
C HIS A 111 -5.10 -13.45 -5.00
N GLY A 112 -6.17 -13.49 -4.20
CA GLY A 112 -6.36 -14.49 -3.15
C GLY A 112 -7.43 -14.12 -2.14
N ARG A 113 -7.03 -13.82 -0.90
CA ARG A 113 -7.96 -13.52 0.20
C ARG A 113 -7.32 -12.65 1.29
N LEU A 114 -8.17 -12.02 2.11
CA LEU A 114 -7.70 -11.37 3.33
C LEU A 114 -7.06 -12.40 4.26
N ALA A 115 -5.90 -12.05 4.82
CA ALA A 115 -5.25 -12.85 5.84
C ALA A 115 -5.98 -12.69 7.18
N ARG A 116 -5.63 -13.55 8.15
CA ARG A 116 -6.11 -13.38 9.54
C ARG A 116 -5.57 -12.11 10.20
N TRP A 117 -4.46 -11.59 9.71
CA TRP A 117 -3.95 -10.27 10.13
C TRP A 117 -4.62 -9.21 9.29
N THR A 118 -5.13 -8.18 9.96
CA THR A 118 -6.07 -7.19 9.40
C THR A 118 -5.52 -6.42 8.21
N ASP A 119 -4.19 -6.38 8.06
CA ASP A 119 -3.44 -5.61 7.08
C ASP A 119 -2.65 -6.45 6.06
N TRP A 120 -2.87 -7.77 6.04
CA TRP A 120 -2.22 -8.69 5.11
C TRP A 120 -3.22 -9.38 4.19
N ILE A 121 -2.72 -9.81 3.02
CA ILE A 121 -3.42 -10.67 2.07
C ILE A 121 -2.60 -11.93 1.84
N HIS A 122 -3.30 -13.05 1.69
CA HIS A 122 -2.72 -14.31 1.24
C HIS A 122 -2.91 -14.41 -0.27
N LEU A 123 -1.84 -14.77 -0.98
CA LEU A 123 -1.87 -14.90 -2.43
C LEU A 123 -2.08 -16.36 -2.83
N ASP A 124 -2.92 -16.58 -3.84
CA ASP A 124 -3.09 -17.90 -4.43
C ASP A 124 -1.88 -18.28 -5.31
N THR A 125 -1.14 -17.30 -5.82
CA THR A 125 0.08 -17.50 -6.60
C THR A 125 1.10 -16.38 -6.35
N PRO A 126 2.40 -16.69 -6.18
CA PRO A 126 3.44 -15.67 -6.09
C PRO A 126 3.49 -14.77 -7.32
N MET A 127 3.74 -13.49 -7.10
CA MET A 127 3.82 -12.48 -8.16
C MET A 127 5.22 -11.86 -8.22
N SER A 128 5.72 -11.62 -9.44
CA SER A 128 6.90 -10.79 -9.68
C SER A 128 6.61 -9.32 -9.37
N THR A 129 7.67 -8.51 -9.24
CA THR A 129 7.50 -7.08 -9.01
C THR A 129 6.72 -6.39 -10.14
N ASP A 130 6.96 -6.75 -11.40
CA ASP A 130 6.22 -6.17 -12.53
C ASP A 130 4.74 -6.56 -12.52
N GLN A 131 4.42 -7.78 -12.10
CA GLN A 131 3.04 -8.20 -11.90
C GLN A 131 2.38 -7.41 -10.78
N TRP A 132 3.11 -7.11 -9.70
CA TRP A 132 2.63 -6.22 -8.64
C TRP A 132 2.36 -4.80 -9.13
N VAL A 133 3.28 -4.24 -9.92
CA VAL A 133 3.10 -2.90 -10.51
C VAL A 133 1.81 -2.82 -11.32
N THR A 134 1.63 -3.76 -12.25
CA THR A 134 0.43 -3.81 -13.10
C THR A 134 -0.83 -4.02 -12.28
N SER A 135 -0.81 -4.97 -11.35
CA SER A 135 -1.94 -5.29 -10.48
C SER A 135 -2.37 -4.10 -9.60
N VAL A 136 -1.42 -3.38 -9.00
CA VAL A 136 -1.73 -2.21 -8.17
C VAL A 136 -2.31 -1.08 -9.03
N ARG A 137 -1.81 -0.87 -10.26
CA ARG A 137 -2.40 0.13 -11.17
C ARG A 137 -3.85 -0.21 -11.51
N GLU A 138 -4.13 -1.44 -11.93
CA GLU A 138 -5.49 -1.89 -12.24
C GLU A 138 -6.41 -1.82 -11.02
N ALA A 139 -5.92 -2.24 -9.85
CA ALA A 139 -6.68 -2.15 -8.61
C ALA A 139 -6.97 -0.69 -8.22
N TRP A 140 -6.02 0.21 -8.45
CA TRP A 140 -6.18 1.64 -8.18
C TRP A 140 -7.21 2.28 -9.10
N GLU A 141 -7.22 1.93 -10.39
CA GLU A 141 -8.24 2.37 -11.33
C GLU A 141 -9.64 1.94 -10.88
N GLU A 142 -9.77 0.71 -10.37
CA GLU A 142 -11.01 0.21 -9.79
C GLU A 142 -11.42 1.00 -8.53
N VAL A 143 -10.51 1.22 -7.59
CA VAL A 143 -10.77 2.06 -6.39
C VAL A 143 -11.24 3.47 -6.78
N CYS A 144 -10.55 4.11 -7.73
CA CYS A 144 -10.94 5.41 -8.26
C CYS A 144 -12.33 5.38 -8.90
N SER A 145 -12.69 4.28 -9.58
CA SER A 145 -14.00 4.13 -10.20
C SER A 145 -15.13 4.03 -9.17
N LEU A 146 -14.92 3.31 -8.05
CA LEU A 146 -15.89 3.20 -6.96
C LEU A 146 -16.17 4.56 -6.32
N GLY A 147 -15.12 5.36 -6.12
CA GLY A 147 -15.24 6.73 -5.63
C GLY A 147 -15.94 7.71 -6.60
N ARG A 148 -16.06 7.36 -7.89
CA ARG A 148 -16.86 8.13 -8.87
C ARG A 148 -18.32 7.69 -8.89
N THR A 149 -18.58 6.39 -8.80
CA THR A 149 -19.94 5.83 -8.82
C THR A 149 -20.72 6.11 -7.54
N ALA A 150 -20.05 6.33 -6.41
CA ALA A 150 -20.68 6.65 -5.13
C ALA A 150 -21.23 8.08 -5.01
N ARG A 151 -21.18 8.92 -6.07
CA ARG A 151 -22.00 10.14 -6.14
C ARG A 151 -23.46 9.73 -6.34
N PHE A 152 -24.14 9.43 -5.23
CA PHE A 152 -25.60 9.38 -5.21
C PHE A 152 -26.11 10.71 -5.78
N GLY A 153 -26.95 10.62 -6.81
CA GLY A 153 -27.55 11.80 -7.44
C GLY A 153 -28.25 12.65 -6.38
N GLY A 154 -27.78 13.89 -6.25
CA GLY A 154 -28.55 14.99 -5.67
C GLY A 154 -29.50 15.58 -6.71
#